data_AF-A0A1B8Y5N5-F1
#
_entry.id   AF-A0A1B8Y5N5-F1
#
_cell.length_a   1.000
_cell.length_b   1.000
_cell.length_c   1.000
_cell.angle_alpha   90.00
_cell.angle_beta   90.00
_cell.angle_gamma   90.00
#
_symmetry.space_group_name_H-M   'P 1'
#
loop_
_entity.id
_entity.type
_entity.pdbx_description
1 polymer ?
#
loop_
_entity_poly.entity_id
_entity_poly.type
_entity_poly.pdbx_seq_one_letter_code
_entity_poly.pdbx_strand_id
1 'polypeptide(L)'
;MPFILCHRYRLGDVVRVTGFHNKSPIVEFLYRKSQTLSVRGEQVTEDEFYRVLLRAVGLWPGVTLINYCCAESGILGHLSGGSDPHYEVFIAVKGARDLSEEQRYKLDQVLQEHFPLYKSFRFKGSIGPVRVHLTSPKSFYNLLELSSSLSGAPLHTIQPPRTLRYRELAESIRKQVLS
;
A
#
# COMPACT_ATOMS: atom_id res chain seq x y z
N MET A 1 -17.35 -33.66 -2.12
CA MET A 1 -16.83 -32.89 -3.28
C MET A 1 -17.46 -31.51 -3.23
N PRO A 2 -16.76 -30.45 -2.77
CA PRO A 2 -17.32 -29.11 -2.83
C PRO A 2 -17.25 -28.62 -4.28
N PHE A 3 -18.40 -28.40 -4.90
CA PHE A 3 -18.50 -27.71 -6.18
C PHE A 3 -18.19 -26.23 -5.93
N ILE A 4 -17.03 -25.76 -6.38
CA ILE A 4 -16.70 -24.33 -6.34
C ILE A 4 -17.49 -23.65 -7.46
N LEU A 5 -18.70 -23.18 -7.15
CA LEU A 5 -19.52 -22.37 -8.04
C LEU A 5 -18.98 -20.94 -8.07
N CYS A 6 -18.06 -20.66 -8.98
CA CYS A 6 -17.54 -19.31 -9.21
C CYS A 6 -18.16 -18.71 -10.49
N HIS A 7 -19.38 -18.17 -10.38
CA HIS A 7 -20.05 -17.54 -11.52
C HIS A 7 -19.72 -16.05 -11.60
N ARG A 8 -19.01 -15.63 -12.65
CA ARG A 8 -18.62 -14.22 -12.93
C ARG A 8 -17.87 -13.52 -11.78
N TYR A 9 -16.98 -14.24 -11.09
CA TYR A 9 -16.16 -13.66 -10.04
C TYR A 9 -15.09 -12.73 -10.62
N ARG A 10 -15.00 -11.52 -10.07
CA ARG A 10 -13.98 -10.54 -10.47
C ARG A 10 -12.70 -10.81 -9.69
N LEU A 11 -11.74 -11.47 -10.34
CA LEU A 11 -10.40 -11.66 -9.80
C LEU A 11 -9.63 -10.34 -9.59
N GLY A 12 -10.01 -9.31 -10.34
CA GLY A 12 -9.39 -7.99 -10.26
C GLY A 12 -8.08 -7.86 -11.04
N ASP A 13 -7.68 -8.86 -11.83
CA ASP A 13 -6.52 -8.78 -12.71
C ASP A 13 -6.75 -7.80 -13.85
N VAL A 14 -5.78 -6.93 -14.09
CA VAL A 14 -5.71 -6.04 -15.24
C VAL A 14 -4.70 -6.62 -16.21
N VAL A 15 -5.17 -6.94 -17.40
CA VAL A 15 -4.35 -7.52 -18.47
C VAL A 15 -4.44 -6.66 -19.71
N ARG A 16 -3.33 -6.55 -20.44
CA ARG A 16 -3.24 -5.89 -21.74
C ARG A 16 -3.20 -6.94 -22.83
N VAL A 17 -4.06 -6.83 -23.84
CA VAL A 17 -3.97 -7.67 -25.03
C VAL A 17 -2.83 -7.14 -25.89
N THR A 18 -1.75 -7.91 -26.03
CA THR A 18 -0.56 -7.53 -26.81
C THR A 18 -0.58 -8.08 -28.23
N GLY A 19 -1.43 -9.06 -28.50
CA GLY A 19 -1.59 -9.64 -29.83
C GLY A 19 -2.62 -10.75 -29.85
N PHE A 20 -2.69 -11.46 -30.97
CA PHE A 20 -3.54 -12.63 -31.13
C PHE A 20 -2.73 -13.77 -31.75
N HIS A 21 -2.82 -14.93 -31.13
CA HIS A 21 -2.34 -16.18 -31.73
C HIS A 21 -3.55 -16.89 -32.33
N ASN A 22 -3.70 -16.79 -33.65
CA ASN A 22 -4.90 -17.21 -34.38
C ASN A 22 -6.15 -16.46 -33.86
N LYS A 23 -7.04 -17.16 -33.14
CA LYS A 23 -8.27 -16.62 -32.56
C LYS A 23 -8.18 -16.37 -31.04
N SER A 24 -7.04 -16.72 -30.43
CA SER A 24 -6.84 -16.59 -28.98
C SER A 24 -6.06 -15.31 -28.66
N PRO A 25 -6.56 -14.44 -27.75
CA PRO A 25 -5.83 -13.25 -27.34
C PRO A 25 -4.59 -13.63 -26.55
N ILE A 26 -3.46 -13.01 -26.88
CA ILE A 26 -2.24 -13.05 -26.08
C ILE A 26 -2.33 -11.88 -25.09
N VAL A 27 -2.29 -12.20 -23.81
CA VAL A 27 -2.44 -11.22 -22.73
C VAL A 27 -1.15 -11.09 -21.94
N GLU A 28 -0.75 -9.86 -21.72
CA GLU A 28 0.31 -9.46 -20.79
C GLU A 28 -0.33 -9.05 -19.48
N PHE A 29 0.14 -9.62 -18.38
CA PHE A 29 -0.30 -9.24 -17.05
C PHE A 29 0.30 -7.88 -16.69
N LEU A 30 -0.55 -6.90 -16.36
CA LEU A 30 -0.10 -5.58 -15.93
C LEU A 30 -0.02 -5.51 -14.40
N TYR A 31 -1.17 -5.62 -13.73
CA TYR A 31 -1.27 -5.53 -12.28
C TYR A 31 -2.60 -6.09 -11.79
N ARG A 32 -2.69 -6.46 -10.52
CA ARG A 32 -3.98 -6.74 -9.89
C ARG A 32 -4.53 -5.44 -9.32
N LYS A 33 -5.80 -5.12 -9.56
CA LYS A 33 -6.48 -3.94 -8.96
C LYS A 33 -6.39 -3.92 -7.43
N SER A 34 -6.12 -5.05 -6.77
CA SER A 34 -5.86 -5.09 -5.32
C SER A 34 -4.51 -4.50 -4.91
N GLN A 35 -3.58 -4.31 -5.85
CA GLN A 35 -2.20 -3.85 -5.67
C GLN A 35 -2.00 -2.39 -6.11
N THR A 36 -3.09 -1.63 -6.22
CA THR A 36 -3.03 -0.20 -6.56
C THR A 36 -3.69 0.63 -5.46
N LEU A 37 -3.07 1.76 -5.16
CA LEU A 37 -3.55 2.79 -4.26
C LEU A 37 -4.21 3.90 -5.08
N SER A 38 -5.39 4.35 -4.66
CA SER A 38 -6.13 5.43 -5.29
C SER A 38 -7.05 6.12 -4.29
N VAL A 39 -6.64 7.29 -3.82
CA VAL A 39 -7.41 8.14 -2.90
C VAL A 39 -8.38 9.04 -3.66
N ARG A 40 -7.97 9.64 -4.79
CA ARG A 40 -8.83 10.54 -5.61
C ARG A 40 -8.87 10.21 -7.11
N GLY A 41 -8.39 9.03 -7.49
CA GLY A 41 -8.41 8.55 -8.87
C GLY A 41 -7.03 8.52 -9.53
N GLU A 42 -5.98 8.94 -8.83
CA GLU A 42 -4.60 8.57 -9.17
C GLU A 42 -4.43 7.06 -9.03
N GLN A 43 -3.82 6.43 -10.05
CA GLN A 43 -3.45 5.03 -9.98
C GLN A 43 -1.98 4.95 -9.62
N VAL A 44 -1.69 4.72 -8.34
CA VAL A 44 -0.34 4.46 -7.85
C VAL A 44 -0.19 2.95 -7.71
N THR A 45 0.71 2.36 -8.51
CA THR A 45 0.98 0.92 -8.40
C THR A 45 1.87 0.62 -7.20
N GLU A 46 1.69 -0.56 -6.61
CA GLU A 46 2.51 -1.05 -5.50
C GLU A 46 4.01 -1.07 -5.84
N ASP A 47 4.38 -1.48 -7.06
CA ASP A 47 5.78 -1.53 -7.49
C ASP A 47 6.41 -0.13 -7.57
N GLU A 48 5.73 0.81 -8.23
CA GLU A 48 6.22 2.19 -8.32
C GLU A 48 6.31 2.83 -6.94
N PHE A 49 5.31 2.63 -6.10
CA PHE A 49 5.32 3.12 -4.73
C PHE A 49 6.49 2.54 -3.94
N TYR A 50 6.75 1.24 -4.06
CA TYR A 50 7.87 0.57 -3.41
C TYR A 50 9.22 1.15 -3.88
N ARG A 51 9.39 1.38 -5.18
CA ARG A 51 10.60 1.99 -5.75
C ARG A 51 10.82 3.40 -5.22
N VAL A 52 9.77 4.20 -5.13
CA VAL A 52 9.81 5.55 -4.56
C VAL A 52 10.17 5.50 -3.07
N LEU A 53 9.54 4.59 -2.33
CA LEU A 53 9.82 4.39 -0.91
C LEU A 53 11.27 3.99 -0.68
N LEU A 54 11.81 3.05 -1.46
CA LEU A 54 13.23 2.67 -1.38
C LEU A 54 14.16 3.85 -1.63
N ARG A 55 13.87 4.68 -2.63
CA ARG A 55 14.64 5.91 -2.90
C ARG A 55 14.57 6.86 -1.71
N ALA A 56 13.38 7.09 -1.15
CA ALA A 56 13.19 7.97 0.00
C ALA A 56 13.94 7.46 1.26
N VAL A 57 13.84 6.16 1.56
CA VAL A 57 14.55 5.53 2.69
C VAL A 57 16.06 5.53 2.46
N GLY A 58 16.53 5.40 1.22
CA GLY A 58 17.95 5.53 0.87
C GLY A 58 18.55 6.91 1.18
N LEU A 59 17.71 7.94 1.35
CA LEU A 59 18.13 9.27 1.79
C LEU A 59 18.21 9.39 3.32
N TRP A 60 17.79 8.38 4.07
CA TRP A 60 17.78 8.40 5.53
C TRP A 60 19.05 7.74 6.08
N PRO A 61 19.87 8.45 6.87
CA PRO A 61 21.15 7.93 7.33
C PRO A 61 20.94 6.77 8.32
N GLY A 62 21.58 5.63 8.05
CA GLY A 62 21.59 4.48 8.95
C GLY A 62 20.26 3.72 9.05
N VAL A 63 19.33 3.95 8.13
CA VAL A 63 18.01 3.30 8.13
C VAL A 63 17.92 2.26 7.02
N THR A 64 17.40 1.08 7.34
CA THR A 64 17.10 0.05 6.34
C THR A 64 15.64 -0.34 6.42
N LEU A 65 14.93 -0.27 5.28
CA LEU A 65 13.55 -0.73 5.20
C LEU A 65 13.49 -2.25 5.32
N ILE A 66 12.80 -2.76 6.34
CA ILE A 66 12.53 -4.19 6.51
C ILE A 66 11.24 -4.54 5.79
N ASN A 67 10.17 -3.78 6.10
CA ASN A 67 8.85 -4.06 5.55
C ASN A 67 8.04 -2.77 5.45
N TYR A 68 7.08 -2.75 4.54
CA TYR A 68 6.18 -1.62 4.37
C TYR A 68 4.77 -2.08 4.03
N CYS A 69 3.81 -1.24 4.39
CA CYS A 69 2.40 -1.38 4.11
C CYS A 69 1.79 0.02 3.96
N CYS A 70 0.74 0.16 3.18
CA CYS A 70 0.08 1.42 2.90
C CYS A 70 -1.43 1.25 3.01
N ALA A 71 -2.11 2.30 3.46
CA ALA A 71 -3.54 2.37 3.57
C ALA A 71 -4.02 3.70 3.02
N GLU A 72 -5.22 3.69 2.47
CA GLU A 72 -5.93 4.90 2.10
C GLU A 72 -6.66 5.43 3.33
N SER A 73 -6.63 6.74 3.58
CA SER A 73 -7.33 7.33 4.72
C SER A 73 -8.83 7.00 4.73
N GLY A 74 -9.43 6.80 3.55
CA GLY A 74 -10.83 6.38 3.42
C GLY A 74 -11.15 5.05 4.12
N ILE A 75 -10.18 4.15 4.25
CA ILE A 75 -10.34 2.86 4.95
C ILE A 75 -10.34 3.06 6.47
N LEU A 76 -9.54 4.01 6.98
CA LEU A 76 -9.52 4.36 8.40
C LEU A 76 -10.70 5.26 8.81
N GLY A 77 -11.29 6.00 7.87
CA GLY A 77 -12.41 6.90 8.12
C GLY A 77 -12.07 7.92 9.20
N HIS A 78 -12.85 7.98 10.29
CA HIS A 78 -12.60 8.91 11.39
C HIS A 78 -11.25 8.72 12.10
N LEU A 79 -10.62 7.54 11.97
CA LEU A 79 -9.33 7.24 12.60
C LEU A 79 -8.15 7.91 11.89
N SER A 80 -8.33 8.34 10.64
CA SER A 80 -7.26 9.01 9.88
C SER A 80 -7.08 10.47 10.28
N GLY A 81 -7.84 11.01 11.24
CA GLY A 81 -7.64 12.35 11.81
C GLY A 81 -7.43 13.45 10.77
N GLY A 82 -8.50 13.94 10.17
CA GLY A 82 -8.47 15.01 9.15
C GLY A 82 -9.61 14.83 8.14
N SER A 83 -10.14 15.94 7.60
CA SER A 83 -11.18 15.88 6.55
C SER A 83 -10.58 15.59 5.17
N ASP A 84 -9.28 15.88 5.00
CA ASP A 84 -8.59 15.73 3.73
C ASP A 84 -8.11 14.29 3.53
N PRO A 85 -8.37 13.71 2.35
CA PRO A 85 -8.00 12.35 2.07
C PRO A 85 -6.49 12.26 1.80
N HIS A 86 -5.81 11.28 2.39
CA HIS A 86 -4.35 11.16 2.35
C HIS A 86 -3.92 9.70 2.40
N TYR A 87 -2.63 9.47 2.16
CA TYR A 87 -2.03 8.15 2.28
C TYR A 87 -1.44 7.96 3.67
N GLU A 88 -1.74 6.82 4.29
CA GLU A 88 -1.07 6.34 5.49
C GLU A 88 -0.08 5.24 5.11
N VAL A 89 1.19 5.43 5.46
CA VAL A 89 2.29 4.52 5.11
C VAL A 89 2.90 4.01 6.40
N PHE A 90 2.80 2.72 6.63
CA PHE A 90 3.36 2.04 7.78
C PHE A 90 4.66 1.35 7.37
N ILE A 91 5.76 1.68 8.03
CA ILE A 91 7.07 1.11 7.72
C ILE A 91 7.71 0.48 8.95
N ALA A 92 8.21 -0.74 8.78
CA ALA A 92 9.18 -1.33 9.70
C ALA A 92 10.58 -1.05 9.16
N VAL A 93 11.36 -0.35 9.96
CA VAL A 93 12.75 -0.03 9.65
C VAL A 93 13.69 -0.57 10.71
N LYS A 94 14.92 -0.90 10.30
CA LYS A 94 16.04 -1.20 11.19
C LYS A 94 16.90 0.06 11.32
N GLY A 95 17.33 0.40 12.54
CA GLY A 95 18.29 1.48 12.79
C GLY A 95 17.68 2.83 13.17
N ALA A 96 16.37 3.04 13.02
CA ALA A 96 15.67 4.23 13.50
C ALA A 96 14.63 3.87 14.57
N ARG A 97 14.56 4.67 15.65
CA ARG A 97 13.53 4.56 16.69
C ARG A 97 12.35 5.49 16.45
N ASP A 98 12.57 6.59 15.73
CA ASP A 98 11.53 7.54 15.32
C ASP A 98 11.94 8.18 13.97
N LEU A 99 10.96 8.72 13.25
CA LEU A 99 11.12 9.49 12.03
C LEU A 99 10.91 10.98 12.30
N SER A 100 11.97 11.76 12.11
CA SER A 100 11.90 13.22 12.12
C SER A 100 10.91 13.75 11.07
N GLU A 101 10.35 14.94 11.31
CA GLU A 101 9.47 15.61 10.35
C GLU A 101 10.15 15.84 9.00
N GLU A 102 11.47 16.11 9.00
CA GLU A 102 12.25 16.24 7.77
C GLU A 102 12.25 14.97 6.91
N GLN A 103 12.34 13.79 7.54
CA GLN A 103 12.29 12.51 6.83
C GLN A 103 10.92 12.26 6.21
N ARG A 104 9.85 12.61 6.94
CA ARG A 104 8.47 12.52 6.45
C ARG A 104 8.26 13.48 5.27
N TYR A 105 8.77 14.71 5.37
CA TYR A 105 8.73 15.70 4.31
C TYR A 105 9.50 15.26 3.06
N LYS A 106 10.70 14.68 3.22
CA LYS A 106 11.48 14.14 2.10
C LYS A 106 10.72 13.05 1.35
N LEU A 107 10.01 12.17 2.06
CA LEU A 107 9.21 11.13 1.42
C LEU A 107 8.04 11.72 0.62
N ASP A 108 7.34 12.72 1.18
CA ASP A 108 6.29 13.47 0.47
C ASP A 108 6.83 14.14 -0.80
N GLN A 109 8.01 14.76 -0.71
CA GLN A 109 8.66 15.40 -1.85
C GLN A 109 9.01 14.39 -2.97
N VAL A 110 9.60 13.24 -2.63
CA VAL A 110 9.96 12.22 -3.63
C VAL A 110 8.68 11.65 -4.29
N LEU A 111 7.58 11.50 -3.54
CA LEU A 111 6.29 11.12 -4.11
C LEU A 111 5.77 12.17 -5.10
N GLN A 112 5.84 13.46 -4.75
CA GLN A 112 5.43 14.54 -5.66
C GLN A 112 6.28 14.60 -6.93
N GLU A 113 7.58 14.31 -6.83
CA GLU A 113 8.47 14.27 -8.00
C GLU A 113 8.15 13.09 -8.93
N HIS A 114 7.81 11.92 -8.37
CA HIS A 114 7.55 10.72 -9.16
C HIS A 114 6.12 10.62 -9.68
N PHE A 115 5.14 11.20 -8.98
CA PHE A 115 3.72 11.12 -9.32
C PHE A 115 3.14 12.52 -9.63
N PRO A 116 3.10 12.93 -10.92
CA PRO A 116 2.59 14.24 -11.32
C PRO A 116 1.13 14.50 -10.93
N LEU A 117 0.30 13.44 -10.94
CA LEU A 117 -1.10 13.51 -10.50
C LEU A 117 -1.19 13.76 -9.00
N TYR A 118 -0.40 13.04 -8.20
CA TYR A 118 -0.31 13.27 -6.76
C TYR A 118 0.12 14.70 -6.45
N LYS A 119 1.16 15.21 -7.13
CA LYS A 119 1.62 16.61 -7.00
C LYS A 119 0.52 17.60 -7.35
N SER A 120 -0.23 17.36 -8.43
CA SER A 120 -1.33 18.22 -8.86
C SER A 120 -2.46 18.25 -7.84
N PHE A 121 -2.84 17.10 -7.28
CA PHE A 121 -3.87 17.02 -6.24
C PHE A 121 -3.41 17.61 -4.90
N ARG A 122 -2.13 17.43 -4.56
CA ARG A 122 -1.52 18.04 -3.38
C ARG A 122 -1.50 19.57 -3.48
N PHE A 123 -1.13 20.11 -4.64
CA PHE A 123 -1.17 21.55 -4.92
C PHE A 123 -2.58 22.12 -4.88
N LYS A 124 -3.57 21.38 -5.39
CA LYS A 124 -4.99 21.77 -5.32
C LYS A 124 -5.62 21.61 -3.92
N GLY A 125 -4.89 21.06 -2.95
CA GLY A 125 -5.42 20.73 -1.62
C GLY A 125 -6.44 19.60 -1.61
N SER A 126 -6.58 18.84 -2.71
CA SER A 126 -7.51 17.71 -2.79
C SER A 126 -7.01 16.46 -2.09
N ILE A 127 -5.69 16.35 -1.91
CA ILE A 127 -5.02 15.29 -1.15
C ILE A 127 -4.13 15.93 -0.08
N GLY A 128 -4.17 15.39 1.14
CA GLY A 128 -3.32 15.79 2.27
C GLY A 128 -1.88 15.25 2.17
N PRO A 129 -0.97 15.73 3.04
CA PRO A 129 0.39 15.22 3.07
C PRO A 129 0.41 13.74 3.48
N VAL A 130 1.34 12.97 2.93
CA VAL A 130 1.51 11.57 3.30
C VAL A 130 1.87 11.44 4.79
N ARG A 131 1.25 10.48 5.48
CA ARG A 131 1.56 10.19 6.88
C ARG A 131 2.36 8.91 6.99
N VAL A 132 3.59 9.05 7.46
CA VAL A 132 4.48 7.91 7.67
C VAL A 132 4.46 7.55 9.14
N HIS A 133 4.20 6.27 9.42
CA HIS A 133 4.11 5.70 10.74
C HIS A 133 5.16 4.58 10.88
N LEU A 134 5.94 4.64 11.96
CA LEU A 134 6.92 3.62 12.27
C LEU A 134 6.23 2.47 13.01
N THR A 135 6.45 1.24 12.56
CA THR A 135 5.85 0.05 13.15
C THR A 135 6.90 -0.98 13.48
N SER A 136 6.62 -1.80 14.50
CA SER A 136 7.51 -2.89 14.85
C SER A 136 7.45 -4.00 13.78
N PRO A 137 8.54 -4.74 13.52
CA PRO A 137 8.49 -5.91 12.64
C PRO A 137 7.46 -6.96 13.10
N LYS A 138 7.22 -7.07 14.41
CA LYS A 138 6.20 -7.95 14.99
C LYS A 138 4.77 -7.57 14.56
N SER A 139 4.53 -6.30 14.26
CA SER A 139 3.23 -5.82 13.81
C SER A 139 2.84 -6.36 12.44
N PHE A 140 3.83 -6.55 11.56
CA PHE A 140 3.61 -7.20 10.28
C PHE A 140 3.31 -8.69 10.42
N TYR A 141 3.88 -9.35 11.43
CA TYR A 141 3.55 -10.74 11.73
C TYR A 141 2.10 -10.88 12.22
N ASN A 142 1.66 -9.98 13.11
CA ASN A 142 0.25 -9.94 13.55
C ASN A 142 -0.72 -9.64 12.38
N LEU A 143 -0.32 -8.76 11.45
CA LEU A 143 -1.10 -8.53 10.23
C LEU A 143 -1.22 -9.79 9.36
N LEU A 144 -0.14 -10.56 9.23
CA LEU A 144 -0.14 -11.83 8.50
C LEU A 144 -1.11 -12.82 9.15
N GLU A 145 -1.09 -12.96 10.48
CA GLU A 145 -2.03 -13.83 11.21
C GLU A 145 -3.50 -13.43 11.02
N LEU A 146 -3.80 -12.13 11.06
CA LEU A 146 -5.15 -11.63 10.79
C LEU A 146 -5.55 -11.87 9.33
N SER A 147 -4.65 -11.65 8.38
CA SER A 147 -4.93 -11.92 6.96
C SER A 147 -5.17 -13.41 6.68
N SER A 148 -4.47 -14.29 7.40
CA SER A 148 -4.68 -15.74 7.37
C SER A 148 -6.05 -16.13 7.90
N SER A 149 -6.44 -15.57 9.05
CA SER A 149 -7.76 -15.78 9.62
C SER A 149 -8.89 -15.31 8.70
N LEU A 150 -8.71 -14.16 8.03
CA LEU A 150 -9.72 -13.59 7.12
C LEU A 150 -9.82 -14.35 5.80
N SER A 151 -8.69 -14.77 5.21
CA SER A 151 -8.67 -15.47 3.93
C SER A 151 -8.94 -16.97 4.07
N GLY A 152 -8.83 -17.54 5.29
CA GLY A 152 -8.86 -18.98 5.53
C GLY A 152 -7.66 -19.74 4.93
N ALA A 153 -6.63 -19.03 4.47
CA ALA A 153 -5.44 -19.59 3.85
C ALA A 153 -4.31 -19.73 4.89
N PRO A 154 -3.46 -20.77 4.80
CA PRO A 154 -2.39 -20.98 5.77
C PRO A 154 -1.29 -19.91 5.67
N LEU A 155 -0.68 -19.55 6.79
CA LEU A 155 0.28 -18.44 6.90
C LEU A 155 1.41 -18.45 5.85
N HIS A 156 1.93 -19.64 5.51
CA HIS A 156 3.05 -19.78 4.58
C HIS A 156 2.70 -19.44 3.13
N THR A 157 1.41 -19.45 2.74
CA THR A 157 0.98 -19.10 1.38
C THR A 157 0.60 -17.63 1.25
N ILE A 158 0.56 -16.88 2.37
CA ILE A 158 0.11 -15.50 2.39
C ILE A 158 1.29 -14.57 2.36
N GLN A 159 1.28 -13.69 1.37
CA GLN A 159 2.20 -12.56 1.30
C GLN A 159 1.68 -11.41 2.15
N PRO A 160 2.56 -10.66 2.83
CA PRO A 160 2.13 -9.51 3.62
C PRO A 160 1.43 -8.51 2.70
N PRO A 161 0.18 -8.11 3.00
CA PRO A 161 -0.54 -7.19 2.15
C PRO A 161 0.21 -5.87 2.11
N ARG A 162 0.64 -5.42 0.93
CA ARG A 162 1.24 -4.09 0.80
C ARG A 162 0.18 -3.01 0.92
N THR A 163 -0.97 -3.20 0.29
CA THR A 163 -2.10 -2.26 0.37
C THR A 163 -3.19 -2.81 1.29
N LEU A 164 -3.52 -2.07 2.35
CA LEU A 164 -4.58 -2.40 3.30
C LEU A 164 -5.92 -1.88 2.79
N ARG A 165 -6.85 -2.82 2.57
CA ARG A 165 -8.23 -2.52 2.17
C ARG A 165 -9.25 -2.86 3.22
N TYR A 166 -8.94 -3.83 4.06
CA TYR A 166 -9.79 -4.23 5.16
C TYR A 166 -9.55 -3.29 6.34
N ARG A 167 -10.62 -2.69 6.82
CA ARG A 167 -10.61 -1.80 7.98
C ARG A 167 -9.97 -2.47 9.20
N GLU A 168 -10.27 -3.75 9.42
CA GLU A 168 -9.73 -4.54 10.53
C GLU A 168 -8.19 -4.63 10.51
N LEU A 169 -7.60 -4.81 9.32
CA LEU A 169 -6.15 -4.85 9.16
C LEU A 169 -5.54 -3.47 9.41
N ALA A 170 -6.17 -2.43 8.86
CA ALA A 170 -5.71 -1.05 9.00
C ALA A 170 -5.78 -0.58 10.47
N GLU A 171 -6.85 -0.93 11.19
CA GLU A 171 -6.98 -0.67 12.62
C GLU A 171 -5.94 -1.44 13.46
N SER A 172 -5.68 -2.71 13.11
CA SER A 172 -4.71 -3.54 13.83
C SER A 172 -3.29 -2.99 13.74
N ILE A 173 -2.83 -2.57 12.55
CA ILE A 173 -1.51 -1.98 12.40
C ILE A 173 -1.43 -0.59 13.05
N ARG A 174 -2.51 0.21 12.96
CA ARG A 174 -2.55 1.55 13.57
C ARG A 174 -2.37 1.51 15.09
N LYS A 175 -2.96 0.52 15.76
CA LYS A 175 -2.80 0.29 17.21
C LYS A 175 -1.37 -0.07 17.63
N GLN A 176 -0.55 -0.52 16.67
CA GLN A 176 0.81 -0.98 16.92
C GLN A 176 1.87 -0.02 16.35
N VAL A 177 1.45 1.18 15.95
CA VAL A 177 2.35 2.27 15.58
C VAL A 177 3.16 2.67 16.81
N LEU A 178 4.47 2.69 16.65
CA LEU A 178 5.39 3.28 17.61
C LEU A 178 5.33 4.79 17.33
N SER A 179 4.78 5.53 18.29
CA SER A 179 4.58 6.98 18.17
C SER A 179 5.90 7.72 18.00
#